data_AF-A0A379B4M2-F1
#
_entry.id   AF-A0A379B4M2-F1
#
_cell.length_a   1.000
_cell.length_b   1.000
_cell.length_c   1.000
_cell.angle_alpha   90.00
_cell.angle_beta   90.00
_cell.angle_gamma   90.00
#
_symmetry.space_group_name_H-M   'P 1'
#
loop_
_entity.id
_entity.type
_entity.pdbx_description
1 polymer ?
#
loop_
_entity_poly.entity_id
_entity_poly.type
_entity_poly.pdbx_seq_one_letter_code
_entity_poly.pdbx_strand_id
1 'polypeptide(L)'
;MTTFNKILNSMYSTMATYSIQDDGAINAKYVIGTGVDEDGQVTDFTPIIESYKWIDSENAKSILEAQLTEDDLGKTPTQIMLDRIYRHLKENGDIVV
;
A
#
# COMPACT_ATOMS: atom_id res chain seq x y z
N MET A 1 -8.27 -14.44 30.44
CA MET A 1 -9.33 -13.64 29.80
C MET A 1 -8.65 -12.44 29.16
N THR A 2 -8.82 -12.22 27.86
CA THR A 2 -8.14 -11.12 27.17
C THR A 2 -8.94 -9.83 27.37
N THR A 3 -8.28 -8.77 27.83
CA THR A 3 -8.89 -7.44 27.93
C THR A 3 -8.56 -6.64 26.68
N PHE A 4 -9.58 -6.15 25.99
CA PHE A 4 -9.42 -5.33 24.79
C PHE A 4 -9.69 -3.86 25.12
N ASN A 5 -8.85 -2.96 24.60
CA ASN A 5 -9.06 -1.52 24.67
C ASN A 5 -9.54 -1.01 23.31
N LYS A 6 -10.51 -0.08 23.32
CA LYS A 6 -11.03 0.52 22.10
C LYS A 6 -10.11 1.64 21.61
N ILE A 7 -9.75 1.61 20.33
CA ILE A 7 -9.14 2.75 19.64
C ILE A 7 -10.27 3.68 19.18
N LEU A 8 -10.17 4.97 19.53
CA LEU A 8 -11.19 5.98 19.19
C LEU A 8 -10.83 6.79 17.95
N ASN A 9 -9.54 6.83 17.58
CA ASN A 9 -9.06 7.49 16.39
C ASN A 9 -9.40 6.67 15.13
N SER A 10 -9.67 7.36 14.03
CA SER A 10 -9.82 6.73 12.71
C SER A 10 -8.52 6.05 12.29
N MET A 11 -8.65 4.87 11.69
CA MET A 11 -7.55 4.09 11.15
C MET A 11 -7.45 4.31 9.64
N TYR A 12 -6.23 4.49 9.15
CA TYR A 12 -5.92 4.66 7.74
C TYR A 12 -4.83 3.68 7.33
N SER A 13 -4.76 3.36 6.05
CA SER A 13 -3.70 2.53 5.51
C SER A 13 -3.15 3.08 4.21
N THR A 14 -1.87 2.79 3.94
CA THR A 14 -1.21 3.21 2.70
C THR A 14 -0.01 2.32 2.37
N MET A 15 0.41 2.35 1.11
CA MET A 15 1.69 1.79 0.69
C MET A 15 2.79 2.83 0.92
N ALA A 16 3.71 2.53 1.84
CA ALA A 16 4.77 3.47 2.22
C ALA A 16 5.96 3.44 1.24
N THR A 17 6.39 2.25 0.83
CA THR A 17 7.52 2.07 -0.10
C THR A 17 7.48 0.69 -0.73
N TYR A 18 8.29 0.48 -1.77
CA TYR A 18 8.52 -0.83 -2.37
C TYR A 18 9.99 -0.96 -2.82
N SER A 19 10.41 -2.20 -3.00
CA SER A 19 11.70 -2.55 -3.61
C SER A 19 11.50 -3.71 -4.58
N ILE A 20 12.18 -3.64 -5.72
CA ILE A 20 12.22 -4.72 -6.71
C ILE A 20 13.52 -5.48 -6.46
N GLN A 21 13.42 -6.80 -6.38
CA GLN A 21 14.55 -7.69 -6.16
C GLN A 21 15.19 -8.08 -7.50
N ASP A 22 16.38 -8.68 -7.45
CA ASP A 22 17.15 -9.06 -8.65
C ASP A 22 16.40 -10.06 -9.55
N ASP A 23 15.50 -10.86 -8.98
CA ASP A 23 14.65 -11.82 -9.69
C ASP A 23 13.34 -11.20 -10.21
N GLY A 24 13.11 -9.90 -9.98
CA GLY A 24 11.89 -9.19 -10.36
C GLY A 24 10.76 -9.30 -9.33
N ALA A 25 10.94 -9.99 -8.20
CA ALA A 25 9.97 -9.99 -7.11
C ALA A 25 9.86 -8.59 -6.48
N ILE A 26 8.70 -8.29 -5.89
CA ILE A 26 8.42 -7.01 -5.24
C ILE A 26 8.26 -7.25 -3.73
N ASN A 27 8.98 -6.48 -2.92
CA ASN A 27 8.72 -6.36 -1.50
C ASN A 27 8.16 -4.96 -1.21
N ALA A 28 6.91 -4.90 -0.77
CA ALA A 28 6.19 -3.66 -0.56
C ALA A 28 5.82 -3.47 0.93
N LYS A 29 6.09 -2.27 1.46
CA LYS A 29 5.75 -1.89 2.83
C LYS A 29 4.36 -1.30 2.87
N TYR A 30 3.43 -2.04 3.46
CA TYR A 30 2.07 -1.61 3.76
C TYR A 30 1.99 -1.17 5.23
N VAL A 31 1.42 0.00 5.48
CA VAL A 31 1.32 0.57 6.84
C VAL A 31 -0.13 0.85 7.19
N ILE A 32 -0.48 0.57 8.44
CA ILE A 32 -1.76 0.93 9.05
C ILE A 32 -1.46 1.82 10.24
N GLY A 33 -2.17 2.93 10.35
CA GLY A 33 -1.94 3.94 11.38
C GLY A 33 -3.14 4.81 11.65
N THR A 34 -2.96 5.82 12.47
CA THR A 34 -3.96 6.87 12.73
C THR A 34 -3.53 8.17 12.11
N GLY A 35 -4.47 9.05 11.79
CA GLY A 35 -4.19 10.40 11.29
C GLY A 35 -5.37 11.33 11.55
N VAL A 36 -5.23 12.57 11.12
CA VAL A 36 -6.29 13.58 11.14
C VAL A 36 -6.85 13.71 9.73
N ASP A 37 -8.17 13.60 9.59
CA ASP A 37 -8.85 13.79 8.31
C ASP A 37 -9.37 15.22 8.21
N GLU A 38 -8.80 15.97 7.28
CA GLU A 38 -9.20 17.33 6.95
C GLU A 38 -9.64 17.35 5.48
N ASP A 39 -10.95 17.39 5.27
CA ASP A 39 -11.58 17.42 3.93
C ASP A 39 -11.12 16.29 2.99
N GLY A 40 -10.98 15.07 3.51
CA GLY A 40 -10.60 13.89 2.74
C GLY A 40 -9.09 13.74 2.53
N GLN A 41 -8.28 14.61 3.13
CA GLN A 41 -6.82 14.46 3.20
C GLN A 41 -6.41 14.03 4.60
N VAL A 42 -5.60 12.98 4.68
CA VAL A 42 -5.06 12.48 5.95
C VAL A 42 -3.74 13.18 6.24
N THR A 43 -3.70 13.98 7.30
CA THR A 43 -2.51 14.64 7.84
C THR A 43 -2.09 13.98 9.16
N ASP A 44 -0.89 14.31 9.66
CA ASP A 44 -0.34 13.79 10.93
C ASP A 44 -0.37 12.26 11.07
N PHE A 45 -0.15 11.56 9.95
CA PHE A 45 -0.22 10.11 9.91
C PHE A 45 0.88 9.49 10.79
N THR A 46 0.45 8.69 11.77
CA THR A 46 1.30 7.94 12.70
C THR A 46 1.11 6.45 12.46
N PRO A 47 2.13 5.72 11.94
CA PRO A 47 2.04 4.30 11.71
C PRO A 47 1.97 3.52 13.04
N ILE A 48 1.11 2.52 13.08
CA ILE A 48 0.93 1.61 14.23
C ILE A 48 1.38 0.19 13.87
N ILE A 49 1.05 -0.26 12.65
CA ILE A 49 1.43 -1.57 12.13
C ILE A 49 2.14 -1.37 10.81
N GLU A 50 3.27 -2.05 10.66
CA GLU A 50 3.99 -2.16 9.40
C GLU A 50 4.00 -3.63 8.96
N SER A 51 3.55 -3.90 7.74
CA SER A 51 3.53 -5.23 7.14
C SER A 51 4.29 -5.18 5.82
N TYR A 52 5.21 -6.10 5.65
CA TYR A 52 5.85 -6.33 4.36
C TYR A 52 5.04 -7.33 3.55
N LYS A 53 4.76 -7.01 2.30
CA LYS A 53 4.00 -7.81 1.34
C LYS A 53 4.95 -8.24 0.23
N TRP A 54 5.11 -9.55 0.11
CA TRP A 54 5.95 -10.16 -0.91
C TRP A 54 5.07 -10.55 -2.09
N ILE A 55 5.47 -10.13 -3.28
CA ILE A 55 4.88 -10.52 -4.56
C ILE A 55 6.01 -11.20 -5.33
N ASP A 56 5.85 -12.50 -5.61
CA ASP A 56 6.83 -13.23 -6.40
C ASP A 56 6.98 -12.66 -7.82
N SER A 57 8.06 -13.04 -8.49
CA SER A 57 8.42 -12.54 -9.82
C SER A 57 7.37 -12.84 -10.90
N GLU A 58 6.66 -13.97 -10.79
CA GLU A 58 5.61 -14.35 -11.74
C GLU A 58 4.40 -13.40 -11.63
N ASN A 59 3.94 -13.15 -10.40
CA ASN A 59 2.84 -12.23 -10.13
C ASN A 59 3.22 -10.76 -10.35
N ALA A 60 4.46 -10.40 -10.01
CA ALA A 60 4.99 -9.04 -10.18
C ALA A 60 5.12 -8.62 -11.65
N LYS A 61 5.30 -9.58 -12.57
CA LYS A 61 5.43 -9.30 -14.00
C LYS A 61 4.28 -8.46 -14.55
N SER A 62 3.05 -8.80 -14.17
CA SER A 62 1.85 -8.07 -14.60
C SER A 62 1.82 -6.62 -14.12
N ILE A 63 2.42 -6.34 -12.96
CA ILE A 63 2.51 -5.00 -12.35
C ILE A 63 3.58 -4.17 -13.07
N LEU A 64 4.75 -4.79 -13.28
CA LEU A 64 5.93 -4.14 -13.87
C LEU A 64 5.75 -3.83 -15.36
N GLU A 65 5.09 -4.72 -16.10
CA GLU A 65 4.89 -4.60 -17.55
C GLU A 65 3.56 -3.92 -17.93
N ALA A 66 2.73 -3.55 -16.94
CA ALA A 66 1.45 -2.89 -17.22
C ALA A 66 1.65 -1.58 -17.99
N GLN A 67 0.85 -1.40 -19.04
CA GLN A 67 0.82 -0.16 -19.81
C GLN A 67 0.30 1.00 -18.96
N LEU A 68 0.76 2.20 -19.26
CA LEU A 68 0.24 3.40 -18.63
C LEU A 68 -1.23 3.62 -19.01
N THR A 69 -2.04 4.06 -18.06
CA THR A 69 -3.45 4.41 -18.27
C THR A 69 -3.71 5.90 -18.04
N GLU A 70 -4.92 6.37 -18.30
CA GLU A 70 -5.31 7.76 -18.01
C GLU A 70 -5.18 8.10 -16.52
N ASP A 71 -5.39 7.13 -15.63
CA ASP A 71 -5.21 7.28 -14.18
C ASP A 71 -3.75 7.52 -13.76
N ASP A 72 -2.79 7.26 -14.64
CA ASP A 72 -1.36 7.47 -14.40
C ASP A 72 -0.92 8.91 -14.74
N LEU A 73 -1.76 9.70 -15.39
CA LEU A 73 -1.42 11.07 -15.80
C LEU A 73 -1.13 11.96 -14.59
N GLY A 74 -0.01 12.68 -14.65
CA GLY A 74 0.44 13.58 -13.59
C GLY A 74 1.10 12.88 -12.39
N LYS A 75 1.17 11.54 -12.37
CA LYS A 75 1.87 10.78 -11.33
C LYS A 75 3.33 10.53 -11.70
N THR A 76 4.18 10.48 -10.68
CA THR A 76 5.56 10.01 -10.83
C THR A 76 5.59 8.49 -11.05
N PRO A 77 6.65 7.92 -11.67
CA PRO A 77 6.80 6.48 -11.80
C PRO A 77 6.66 5.71 -10.47
N THR A 78 7.17 6.29 -9.38
CA THR A 78 7.04 5.70 -8.03
C THR A 78 5.59 5.65 -7.55
N GLN A 79 4.82 6.71 -7.77
CA GLN A 79 3.39 6.74 -7.41
C GLN A 79 2.60 5.73 -8.24
N ILE A 80 2.85 5.66 -9.55
CA ILE A 80 2.22 4.69 -10.44
C ILE A 80 2.48 3.27 -9.95
N MET A 81 3.74 2.95 -9.59
CA MET A 81 4.08 1.63 -9.07
C MET A 81 3.42 1.31 -7.73
N LEU A 82 3.41 2.26 -6.79
CA LEU A 82 2.71 2.08 -5.51
C LEU A 82 1.22 1.83 -5.71
N ASP A 83 0.57 2.56 -6.62
CA ASP A 83 -0.85 2.37 -6.95
C ASP A 83 -1.13 0.99 -7.56
N ARG A 84 -0.27 0.52 -8.47
CA ARG A 84 -0.41 -0.80 -9.09
C ARG A 84 -0.22 -1.92 -8.07
N ILE A 85 0.78 -1.79 -7.19
CA ILE A 85 1.03 -2.73 -6.09
C ILE A 85 -0.17 -2.75 -5.14
N TYR A 86 -0.66 -1.57 -4.76
CA TYR A 86 -1.85 -1.44 -3.90
C TYR A 86 -3.06 -2.15 -4.52
N ARG A 87 -3.33 -1.93 -5.81
CA ARG A 87 -4.45 -2.57 -6.52
C ARG A 87 -4.32 -4.09 -6.52
N HIS A 88 -3.14 -4.61 -6.88
CA HIS A 88 -2.87 -6.05 -6.88
C HIS A 88 -3.11 -6.68 -5.50
N LEU A 89 -2.53 -6.10 -4.45
CA LEU A 89 -2.68 -6.60 -3.08
C LEU A 89 -4.13 -6.50 -2.58
N LYS A 90 -4.86 -5.45 -2.97
CA LYS A 90 -6.28 -5.28 -2.63
C LYS A 90 -7.14 -6.35 -3.31
N GLU A 91 -6.93 -6.59 -4.60
CA GLU A 91 -7.68 -7.58 -5.37
C GLU A 91 -7.47 -9.01 -4.85
N ASN A 92 -6.26 -9.30 -4.33
CA ASN A 92 -5.92 -10.58 -3.72
C ASN A 92 -6.34 -10.71 -2.24
N GLY A 93 -6.82 -9.64 -1.61
CA GLY A 93 -7.18 -9.64 -0.19
C GLY A 93 -6.00 -9.65 0.79
N ASP A 94 -4.81 -9.27 0.33
CA ASP A 94 -3.59 -9.26 1.14
C ASP A 94 -3.50 -8.04 2.07
N ILE A 95 -4.25 -6.98 1.77
CA ILE A 95 -4.31 -5.74 2.55
C ILE A 95 -5.76 -5.40 2.91
N VAL A 96 -5.93 -4.60 3.97
CA VAL A 96 -7.25 -4.21 4.49
C VAL A 96 -7.61 -2.84 3.95
N VAL A 97 -8.68 -2.76 3.17
CA VAL A 97 -9.15 -1.52 2.53
C VAL A 97 -10.66 -1.38 2.71
#